data_AF-A0A5C6W5Q5-F1
#
_entry.id   AF-A0A5C6W5Q5-F1
#
_cell.length_a   1.000
_cell.length_b   1.000
_cell.length_c   1.000
_cell.angle_alpha   90.00
_cell.angle_beta   90.00
_cell.angle_gamma   90.00
#
_symmetry.space_group_name_H-M   'P 1'
#
loop_
_entity.id
_entity.type
_entity.pdbx_description
1 polymer ?
#
loop_
_entity_poly.entity_id
_entity_poly.type
_entity_poly.pdbx_seq_one_letter_code
_entity_poly.pdbx_strand_id
1 'polypeptide(L)'
;MKTLIRLLFSAVIGFVVVTLLLNGFTFDFTKHGETIVVGMLVLIIILLVVSLVKYRQIINLNRREVYGEDEDEVDVLIYKKFTDYSFFVQTSLTFSLVALCISATINTTLILTVLAAVGMIISYLLSMLISHLTQLIYPERSLPKLSEANYAEKLLEASDEGERHVMLIGFYKSYNLLTISLFIAILLSTVYSITSGQSQLFSIMVMGAVLLVVHGKYCASIRNK
;
A
#
# COMPACT_ATOMS: atom_id res chain seq x y z
N MET A 1 -1.63 10.92 32.27
CA MET A 1 -1.01 9.57 32.25
C MET A 1 -0.69 9.06 30.84
N LYS A 2 -1.65 9.00 29.88
CA LYS A 2 -1.40 8.49 28.52
C LYS A 2 -0.30 9.24 27.74
N THR A 3 -0.20 10.56 27.89
CA THR A 3 0.85 11.41 27.29
C THR A 3 2.23 11.16 27.87
N LEU A 4 2.32 10.96 29.19
CA LEU A 4 3.58 10.72 29.89
C LEU A 4 4.17 9.34 29.53
N ILE A 5 3.31 8.33 29.40
CA ILE A 5 3.69 6.99 28.94
C ILE A 5 4.19 7.03 27.49
N ARG A 6 3.51 7.76 26.59
CA ARG A 6 3.97 7.93 25.19
C ARG A 6 5.33 8.61 25.11
N LEU A 7 5.58 9.62 25.95
CA LEU A 7 6.84 10.35 25.99
C LEU A 7 7.99 9.45 26.50
N LEU A 8 7.74 8.66 27.54
CA LEU A 8 8.69 7.65 28.03
C LEU A 8 9.01 6.60 26.96
N PHE A 9 8.00 6.07 26.26
CA PHE A 9 8.24 5.12 25.16
C PHE A 9 9.09 5.74 24.04
N SER A 10 8.79 6.98 23.63
CA SER A 10 9.61 7.67 22.62
C SER A 10 11.04 7.95 23.10
N ALA A 11 11.22 8.25 24.38
CA ALA A 11 12.54 8.48 24.98
C ALA A 11 13.35 7.17 25.04
N VAL A 12 12.73 6.05 25.39
CA VAL A 12 13.39 4.73 25.40
C VAL A 12 13.79 4.33 23.98
N ILE A 13 12.91 4.50 22.99
CA ILE A 13 13.23 4.22 21.59
C ILE A 13 14.39 5.10 21.12
N GLY A 14 14.35 6.40 21.41
CA GLY A 14 15.44 7.33 21.07
C GLY A 14 16.77 6.94 21.74
N PHE A 15 16.73 6.55 23.01
CA PHE A 15 17.90 6.10 23.76
C PHE A 15 18.49 4.81 23.19
N VAL A 16 17.66 3.82 22.84
CA VAL A 16 18.11 2.57 22.21
C VAL A 16 18.74 2.84 20.85
N VAL A 17 18.13 3.72 20.03
CA VAL A 17 18.69 4.09 18.73
C VAL A 17 20.06 4.75 18.93
N VAL A 18 20.18 5.77 19.78
CA VAL A 18 21.44 6.48 20.01
C VAL A 18 22.53 5.59 20.62
N THR A 19 22.19 4.67 21.52
CA THR A 19 23.16 3.72 22.08
C THR A 19 23.65 2.71 21.04
N LEU A 20 22.78 2.23 20.15
CA LEU A 20 23.18 1.41 19.01
C LEU A 20 24.08 2.19 18.03
N LEU A 21 23.80 3.49 17.80
CA LEU A 21 24.66 4.38 17.02
C LEU A 21 26.07 4.48 17.61
N LEU A 22 26.16 4.76 18.91
CA LEU A 22 27.44 4.97 19.60
C LEU A 22 28.30 3.71 19.69
N ASN A 23 27.67 2.54 19.73
CA ASN A 23 28.37 1.25 19.74
C ASN A 23 28.85 0.80 18.35
N GLY A 24 28.68 1.62 17.31
CA GLY A 24 29.11 1.29 15.95
C GLY A 24 28.38 0.08 15.37
N PHE A 25 27.14 -0.19 15.80
CA PHE A 25 26.35 -1.27 15.24
C PHE A 25 26.08 -1.01 13.76
N THR A 26 26.64 -1.85 12.89
CA THR A 26 26.45 -1.78 11.45
C THR A 26 25.64 -2.99 11.00
N PHE A 27 24.53 -2.73 10.29
CA PHE A 27 23.73 -3.79 9.67
C PHE A 27 23.88 -3.70 8.16
N ASP A 28 24.50 -4.72 7.56
CA ASP A 28 24.75 -4.77 6.13
C ASP A 28 23.63 -5.54 5.43
N PHE A 29 22.64 -4.82 4.92
CA PHE A 29 21.52 -5.39 4.18
C PHE A 29 21.94 -6.09 2.88
N THR A 30 23.11 -5.75 2.31
CA THR A 30 23.55 -6.33 1.04
C THR A 30 23.88 -7.82 1.18
N LYS A 31 24.47 -8.22 2.31
CA LYS A 31 24.83 -9.62 2.61
C LYS A 31 23.62 -10.55 2.70
N HIS A 32 22.45 -10.02 3.06
CA HIS A 32 21.22 -10.78 3.19
C HIS A 32 20.21 -10.50 2.07
N GLY A 33 20.62 -9.78 1.03
CA GLY A 33 19.76 -9.32 -0.07
C GLY A 33 19.00 -10.46 -0.75
N GLU A 34 19.69 -11.55 -1.11
CA GLU A 34 19.05 -12.71 -1.75
C GLU A 34 18.00 -13.36 -0.85
N THR A 35 18.30 -13.56 0.44
CA THR A 35 17.36 -14.13 1.40
C THR A 35 16.12 -13.25 1.57
N ILE A 36 16.31 -11.92 1.60
CA ILE A 36 15.21 -10.95 1.67
C ILE A 36 14.33 -11.08 0.42
N VAL A 37 14.93 -11.09 -0.79
CA VAL A 37 14.19 -11.21 -2.05
C VAL A 37 13.41 -12.53 -2.12
N VAL A 38 14.02 -13.65 -1.74
CA VAL A 38 13.33 -14.96 -1.68
C VAL A 38 12.16 -14.92 -0.71
N GLY A 39 12.33 -14.34 0.49
CA GLY A 39 11.25 -14.16 1.45
C GLY A 39 10.09 -13.32 0.90
N MET A 40 10.40 -12.23 0.19
CA MET A 40 9.39 -11.41 -0.48
C MET A 40 8.66 -12.17 -1.59
N LEU A 41 9.37 -12.95 -2.41
CA LEU A 41 8.75 -13.76 -3.47
C LEU A 41 7.78 -14.80 -2.92
N VAL A 42 8.13 -15.51 -1.85
CA VAL A 42 7.21 -16.44 -1.18
C VAL A 42 5.95 -15.73 -0.71
N LEU A 43 6.11 -14.55 -0.10
CA LEU A 43 4.98 -13.77 0.38
C LEU A 43 4.10 -13.25 -0.77
N ILE A 44 4.70 -12.82 -1.88
CA ILE A 44 3.99 -12.42 -3.10
C ILE A 44 3.14 -13.59 -3.63
N ILE A 45 3.70 -14.80 -3.70
CA ILE A 45 2.96 -15.99 -4.16
C ILE A 45 1.74 -16.25 -3.26
N ILE A 46 1.91 -16.18 -1.93
CA ILE A 46 0.80 -16.36 -0.98
C ILE A 46 -0.28 -15.30 -1.22
N LEU A 47 0.10 -14.02 -1.35
CA LEU A 47 -0.85 -12.94 -1.58
C LEU A 47 -1.61 -13.11 -2.90
N LEU A 48 -0.93 -13.52 -3.97
CA LEU A 48 -1.55 -13.79 -5.27
C LEU A 48 -2.55 -14.95 -5.20
N VAL A 49 -2.20 -16.05 -4.54
CA VAL A 49 -3.09 -17.20 -4.35
C VAL A 49 -4.33 -16.80 -3.56
N VAL A 50 -4.16 -16.08 -2.44
CA VAL A 50 -5.28 -15.57 -1.63
C VAL A 50 -6.17 -14.63 -2.45
N SER A 51 -5.58 -13.76 -3.27
CA SER A 51 -6.30 -12.85 -4.16
C SER A 51 -7.16 -13.61 -5.17
N LEU A 52 -6.63 -14.67 -5.80
CA LEU A 52 -7.38 -15.52 -6.73
C LEU A 52 -8.53 -16.26 -6.05
N VAL A 53 -8.33 -16.75 -4.82
CA VAL A 53 -9.40 -17.39 -4.04
C VAL A 53 -10.53 -16.39 -3.75
N LYS A 54 -10.19 -15.17 -3.31
CA LYS A 54 -11.17 -14.11 -3.03
C LYS A 54 -11.92 -13.69 -4.29
N TYR A 55 -11.22 -13.53 -5.41
CA TYR A 55 -11.83 -13.26 -6.72
C TYR A 55 -12.91 -14.29 -7.08
N ARG A 56 -12.59 -15.58 -6.97
CA ARG A 56 -13.55 -16.67 -7.22
C ARG A 56 -14.72 -16.65 -6.25
N GLN A 57 -14.47 -16.36 -4.96
CA GLN A 57 -15.53 -16.25 -3.97
C GLN A 57 -16.51 -15.13 -4.31
N ILE A 58 -16.01 -13.96 -4.73
CA ILE A 58 -16.85 -12.82 -5.13
C ILE A 58 -17.76 -13.21 -6.30
N ILE A 59 -17.20 -13.80 -7.37
CA ILE A 59 -17.99 -14.22 -8.53
C ILE A 59 -19.03 -15.27 -8.15
N ASN A 60 -18.66 -16.25 -7.32
CA ASN A 60 -19.57 -17.30 -6.91
C ASN A 60 -20.72 -16.77 -6.04
N LEU A 61 -20.48 -15.74 -5.22
CA LEU A 61 -21.51 -15.10 -4.42
C LEU A 61 -22.42 -14.24 -5.27
N ASN A 62 -21.86 -13.45 -6.18
CA ASN A 62 -22.62 -12.56 -7.08
C ASN A 62 -23.54 -13.33 -8.06
N ARG A 63 -23.32 -14.64 -8.25
CA ARG A 63 -24.16 -15.51 -9.08
C ARG A 63 -25.30 -16.18 -8.32
N ARG A 64 -25.33 -16.09 -6.98
CA ARG A 64 -26.42 -16.66 -6.20
C ARG A 64 -27.59 -15.69 -6.27
N GLU A 65 -28.75 -16.18 -6.70
CA GLU A 65 -30.01 -15.44 -6.58
C GLU A 65 -30.46 -15.55 -5.12
N VAL A 66 -30.47 -14.41 -4.42
CA VAL A 66 -30.82 -14.29 -3.01
C VAL A 66 -31.83 -13.14 -2.90
N TYR A 67 -32.84 -13.25 -2.03
CA TYR A 67 -33.94 -12.28 -1.95
C TYR A 67 -34.25 -11.92 -0.49
N GLY A 68 -34.60 -10.66 -0.24
CA GLY A 68 -35.02 -10.19 1.08
C GLY A 68 -33.84 -9.85 1.99
N GLU A 69 -33.93 -10.14 3.29
CA GLU A 69 -32.86 -9.83 4.26
C GLU A 69 -31.52 -10.52 3.93
N ASP A 70 -31.57 -11.67 3.25
CA ASP A 70 -30.38 -12.39 2.81
C ASP A 70 -29.62 -11.66 1.68
N GLU A 71 -30.27 -10.76 0.92
CA GLU A 71 -29.65 -9.96 -0.15
C GLU A 71 -28.70 -8.90 0.44
N ASP A 72 -29.18 -8.13 1.41
CA ASP A 72 -28.40 -7.11 2.11
C ASP A 72 -27.16 -7.72 2.81
N GLU A 73 -27.31 -8.90 3.42
CA GLU A 73 -26.19 -9.61 4.04
C GLU A 73 -25.14 -10.07 3.03
N VAL A 74 -25.58 -10.56 1.88
CA VAL A 74 -24.70 -11.01 0.79
C VAL A 74 -23.93 -9.84 0.20
N ASP A 75 -24.57 -8.69 0.00
CA ASP A 75 -23.93 -7.47 -0.52
C ASP A 75 -22.84 -6.96 0.41
N VAL A 76 -23.11 -6.90 1.72
CA VAL A 76 -22.11 -6.54 2.73
C VAL A 76 -20.93 -7.51 2.70
N LEU A 77 -21.19 -8.80 2.51
CA LEU A 77 -20.15 -9.83 2.47
C LEU A 77 -19.33 -9.77 1.17
N ILE A 78 -19.96 -9.46 0.03
CA ILE A 78 -19.29 -9.20 -1.24
C ILE A 78 -18.38 -7.98 -1.11
N TYR A 79 -18.88 -6.87 -0.54
CA TYR A 79 -18.10 -5.65 -0.33
C TYR A 79 -16.87 -5.87 0.55
N LYS A 80 -17.01 -6.64 1.64
CA LYS A 80 -15.87 -7.03 2.50
C LYS A 80 -14.84 -7.85 1.74
N LYS A 81 -15.27 -8.85 0.96
CA LYS A 81 -14.35 -9.69 0.16
C LYS A 81 -13.69 -8.90 -0.96
N PHE A 82 -14.39 -7.95 -1.58
CA PHE A 82 -13.86 -7.05 -2.58
C PHE A 82 -12.77 -6.16 -1.98
N THR A 83 -13.02 -5.57 -0.82
CA THR A 83 -12.04 -4.73 -0.10
C THR A 83 -10.79 -5.55 0.29
N ASP A 84 -10.97 -6.77 0.81
CA ASP A 84 -9.88 -7.72 1.08
C ASP A 84 -9.07 -8.02 -0.18
N TYR A 85 -9.74 -8.34 -1.28
CA TYR A 85 -9.13 -8.62 -2.57
C TYR A 85 -8.27 -7.45 -3.05
N SER A 86 -8.83 -6.24 -3.06
CA SER A 86 -8.10 -5.03 -3.43
C SER A 86 -6.88 -4.80 -2.55
N PHE A 87 -6.99 -5.01 -1.24
CA PHE A 87 -5.86 -4.88 -0.32
C PHE A 87 -4.73 -5.87 -0.63
N PHE A 88 -5.05 -7.15 -0.82
CA PHE A 88 -4.04 -8.17 -1.12
C PHE A 88 -3.36 -7.95 -2.46
N VAL A 89 -4.11 -7.56 -3.49
CA VAL A 89 -3.57 -7.25 -4.82
C VAL A 89 -2.62 -6.05 -4.77
N GLN A 90 -3.03 -4.94 -4.14
CA GLN A 90 -2.18 -3.74 -4.04
C GLN A 90 -0.94 -3.98 -3.18
N THR A 91 -1.05 -4.79 -2.13
CA THR A 91 0.09 -5.21 -1.31
C THR A 91 1.06 -6.09 -2.12
N SER A 92 0.53 -7.04 -2.88
CA SER A 92 1.32 -7.90 -3.77
C SER A 92 2.07 -7.10 -4.82
N LEU A 93 1.41 -6.12 -5.45
CA LEU A 93 2.01 -5.24 -6.43
C LEU A 93 3.15 -4.42 -5.81
N THR A 94 2.93 -3.85 -4.62
CA THR A 94 3.94 -3.07 -3.90
C THR A 94 5.15 -3.93 -3.55
N PHE A 95 4.95 -5.13 -2.99
CA PHE A 95 6.05 -6.02 -2.67
C PHE A 95 6.79 -6.53 -3.90
N SER A 96 6.09 -6.79 -5.00
CA SER A 96 6.71 -7.21 -6.25
C SER A 96 7.62 -6.11 -6.83
N LEU A 97 7.17 -4.85 -6.77
CA LEU A 97 7.99 -3.71 -7.17
C LEU A 97 9.24 -3.57 -6.30
N VAL A 98 9.09 -3.63 -4.98
CA VAL A 98 10.22 -3.52 -4.04
C VAL A 98 11.21 -4.68 -4.23
N ALA A 99 10.71 -5.92 -4.37
CA ALA A 99 11.54 -7.09 -4.62
C ALA A 99 12.34 -6.93 -5.92
N LEU A 100 11.72 -6.45 -6.99
CA LEU A 100 12.37 -6.19 -8.27
C LEU A 100 13.48 -5.12 -8.13
N CYS A 101 13.20 -4.01 -7.45
CA CYS A 101 14.20 -2.96 -7.21
C CYS A 101 15.39 -3.47 -6.39
N ILE A 102 15.15 -4.25 -5.33
CA ILE A 102 16.23 -4.82 -4.50
C ILE A 102 17.06 -5.81 -5.32
N SER A 103 16.39 -6.73 -6.03
CA SER A 103 17.00 -7.74 -6.91
C SER A 103 17.91 -7.12 -7.96
N ALA A 104 17.45 -6.02 -8.60
CA ALA A 104 18.22 -5.28 -9.59
C ALA A 104 19.41 -4.50 -8.98
N THR A 105 19.29 -4.04 -7.74
CA THR A 105 20.35 -3.25 -7.07
C THR A 105 21.49 -4.14 -6.56
N ILE A 106 21.15 -5.31 -6.01
CA ILE A 106 22.12 -6.22 -5.38
C ILE A 106 22.74 -7.19 -6.40
N ASN A 107 22.33 -7.13 -7.68
CA ASN A 107 22.73 -8.09 -8.73
C ASN A 107 22.57 -9.54 -8.27
N THR A 108 21.41 -9.85 -7.67
CA THR A 108 21.06 -11.23 -7.33
C THR A 108 20.97 -12.10 -8.59
N THR A 109 20.85 -13.41 -8.42
CA THR A 109 20.68 -14.32 -9.57
C THR A 109 19.58 -13.83 -10.54
N LEU A 110 19.88 -13.91 -11.86
CA LEU A 110 18.97 -13.47 -12.93
C LEU A 110 17.55 -14.05 -12.76
N ILE A 111 17.47 -15.31 -12.30
CA ILE A 111 16.22 -16.04 -12.07
C ILE A 111 15.33 -15.30 -11.05
N LEU A 112 15.89 -14.85 -9.92
CA LEU A 112 15.12 -14.13 -8.90
C LEU A 112 14.59 -12.80 -9.42
N THR A 113 15.39 -12.07 -10.19
CA THR A 113 14.98 -10.81 -10.83
C THR A 113 13.83 -11.03 -11.82
N VAL A 114 13.92 -12.07 -12.65
CA VAL A 114 12.84 -12.44 -13.58
C VAL A 114 11.58 -12.85 -12.83
N LEU A 115 11.68 -13.63 -11.76
CA LEU A 115 10.53 -14.03 -10.95
C LEU A 115 9.84 -12.81 -10.29
N ALA A 116 10.61 -11.84 -9.79
CA ALA A 116 10.06 -10.61 -9.24
C ALA A 116 9.33 -9.78 -10.31
N ALA A 117 9.89 -9.70 -11.53
CA ALA A 117 9.25 -9.02 -12.65
C ALA A 117 7.95 -9.71 -13.07
N VAL A 118 7.93 -11.05 -13.14
CA VAL A 118 6.72 -11.83 -13.44
C VAL A 118 5.65 -11.63 -12.35
N GLY A 119 6.04 -11.66 -11.07
CA GLY A 119 5.14 -11.37 -9.95
C GLY A 119 4.52 -9.98 -10.03
N MET A 120 5.29 -8.98 -10.45
CA MET A 120 4.80 -7.61 -10.68
C MET A 120 3.78 -7.56 -11.81
N ILE A 121 4.06 -8.21 -12.95
CA ILE A 121 3.14 -8.27 -14.10
C ILE A 121 1.83 -8.94 -13.70
N ILE A 122 1.88 -10.08 -13.01
CA ILE A 122 0.67 -10.79 -12.55
C ILE A 122 -0.12 -9.92 -11.57
N SER A 123 0.55 -9.28 -10.60
CA SER A 123 -0.11 -8.39 -9.64
C SER A 123 -0.78 -7.20 -10.32
N TYR A 124 -0.13 -6.63 -11.35
CA TYR A 124 -0.68 -5.55 -12.15
C TYR A 124 -1.92 -5.97 -12.94
N LEU A 125 -1.88 -7.16 -13.56
CA LEU A 125 -3.05 -7.73 -14.24
C LEU A 125 -4.21 -7.91 -13.26
N LEU A 126 -3.99 -8.48 -12.08
CA LEU A 126 -5.03 -8.60 -11.04
C LEU A 126 -5.57 -7.24 -10.57
N SER A 127 -4.74 -6.21 -10.54
CA SER A 127 -5.16 -4.85 -10.19
C SER A 127 -6.14 -4.28 -11.22
N MET A 128 -5.95 -4.56 -12.51
CA MET A 128 -6.92 -4.19 -13.54
C MET A 128 -8.28 -4.86 -13.36
N LEU A 129 -8.33 -6.07 -12.78
CA LEU A 129 -9.58 -6.77 -12.49
C LEU A 129 -10.38 -6.10 -11.37
N ILE A 130 -9.79 -5.23 -10.54
CA ILE A 130 -10.53 -4.50 -9.50
C ILE A 130 -11.65 -3.68 -10.13
N SER A 131 -11.33 -2.88 -11.16
CA SER A 131 -12.33 -2.05 -11.84
C SER A 131 -13.43 -2.89 -12.50
N HIS A 132 -13.07 -4.05 -13.04
CA HIS A 132 -14.03 -4.98 -13.62
C HIS A 132 -14.97 -5.57 -12.56
N LEU A 133 -14.43 -5.97 -11.40
CA LEU A 133 -15.24 -6.45 -10.29
C LEU A 133 -16.21 -5.39 -9.77
N THR A 134 -15.79 -4.13 -9.67
CA THR A 134 -16.69 -3.05 -9.22
C THR A 134 -17.89 -2.88 -10.14
N GLN A 135 -17.68 -2.98 -11.47
CA GLN A 135 -18.77 -2.97 -12.45
C GLN A 135 -19.66 -4.20 -12.38
N LEU A 136 -19.10 -5.35 -11.99
CA LEU A 136 -19.86 -6.60 -11.85
C LEU A 136 -20.73 -6.61 -10.58
N ILE A 137 -20.24 -6.02 -9.49
CA ILE A 137 -20.93 -5.94 -8.20
C ILE A 137 -22.02 -4.86 -8.24
N TYR A 138 -21.76 -3.74 -8.92
CA TYR A 138 -22.69 -2.61 -9.01
C TYR A 138 -23.00 -2.26 -10.47
N PRO A 139 -23.66 -3.14 -11.23
CA PRO A 139 -23.99 -2.90 -12.64
C PRO A 139 -24.94 -1.72 -12.87
N GLU A 140 -25.76 -1.39 -11.88
CA GLU A 140 -26.72 -0.28 -11.87
C GLU A 140 -26.05 1.09 -11.72
N ARG A 141 -24.82 1.13 -11.21
CA ARG A 141 -24.08 2.38 -11.02
C ARG A 141 -23.36 2.79 -12.30
N SER A 142 -23.51 4.05 -12.69
CA SER A 142 -22.76 4.64 -13.81
C SER A 142 -21.30 4.93 -13.41
N LEU A 143 -20.54 3.87 -13.15
CA LEU A 143 -19.14 3.98 -12.73
C LEU A 143 -18.28 4.54 -13.88
N PRO A 144 -17.48 5.59 -13.64
CA PRO A 144 -16.63 6.16 -14.67
C PRO A 144 -15.57 5.16 -15.11
N LYS A 145 -15.15 5.21 -16.37
CA LYS A 145 -13.98 4.46 -16.85
C LYS A 145 -12.71 5.13 -16.33
N LEU A 146 -11.67 4.34 -16.03
CA LEU A 146 -10.36 4.82 -15.55
C LEU A 146 -9.71 5.90 -16.44
N SER A 147 -10.05 5.94 -17.73
CA SER A 147 -9.52 6.90 -18.70
C SER A 147 -10.29 8.23 -18.74
N GLU A 148 -11.39 8.37 -18.00
CA GLU A 148 -12.19 9.59 -18.01
C GLU A 148 -11.54 10.72 -17.22
N ALA A 149 -11.64 11.94 -17.74
CA ALA A 149 -11.31 13.14 -16.98
C ALA A 149 -12.21 13.23 -15.73
N ASN A 150 -11.64 13.74 -14.64
CA ASN A 150 -12.30 13.87 -13.33
C ASN A 150 -12.87 12.55 -12.79
N TYR A 151 -12.21 11.42 -13.08
CA TYR A 151 -12.57 10.09 -12.57
C TYR A 151 -12.93 10.08 -11.07
N ALA A 152 -12.13 10.76 -10.24
CA ALA A 152 -12.36 10.83 -8.80
C ALA A 152 -13.67 11.53 -8.41
N GLU A 153 -14.04 12.61 -9.10
CA GLU A 153 -15.29 13.35 -8.85
C GLU A 153 -16.49 12.49 -9.26
N LYS A 154 -16.46 11.95 -10.48
CA LYS A 154 -17.51 11.07 -10.99
C LYS A 154 -17.69 9.80 -10.17
N LEU A 155 -16.59 9.24 -9.64
CA LEU A 155 -16.66 8.06 -8.77
C LEU A 155 -17.35 8.39 -7.45
N LEU A 156 -17.05 9.55 -6.85
CA LEU A 156 -17.70 10.02 -5.62
C LEU A 156 -19.18 10.38 -5.84
N GLU A 157 -19.54 10.88 -7.03
CA GLU A 157 -20.93 11.16 -7.43
C GLU A 157 -21.74 9.88 -7.68
N ALA A 158 -21.11 8.84 -8.23
CA ALA A 158 -21.74 7.53 -8.45
C ALA A 158 -21.83 6.67 -7.17
N SER A 159 -21.23 7.12 -6.07
CA SER A 159 -21.25 6.41 -4.78
C SER A 159 -22.36 6.94 -3.88
N ASP A 160 -22.95 6.05 -3.08
CA ASP A 160 -23.96 6.44 -2.09
C ASP A 160 -23.39 7.40 -1.02
N GLU A 161 -24.24 8.19 -0.36
CA GLU A 161 -23.83 9.18 0.64
C GLU A 161 -23.06 8.54 1.81
N GLY A 162 -23.52 7.38 2.27
CA GLY A 162 -22.86 6.61 3.33
C GLY A 162 -21.46 6.13 2.91
N GLU A 163 -21.34 5.56 1.71
CA GLU A 163 -20.06 5.11 1.16
C GLU A 163 -19.10 6.28 0.93
N ARG A 164 -19.59 7.39 0.37
CA ARG A 164 -18.83 8.62 0.16
C ARG A 164 -18.26 9.14 1.48
N HIS A 165 -19.05 9.15 2.54
CA HIS A 165 -18.59 9.56 3.87
C HIS A 165 -17.46 8.67 4.38
N VAL A 166 -17.60 7.34 4.29
CA VAL A 166 -16.58 6.37 4.72
C VAL A 166 -15.30 6.50 3.89
N MET A 167 -15.42 6.62 2.57
CA MET A 167 -14.28 6.80 1.67
C MET A 167 -13.49 8.07 1.96
N LEU A 168 -14.17 9.21 2.16
CA LEU A 168 -13.51 10.49 2.47
C LEU A 168 -12.79 10.46 3.82
N ILE A 169 -13.41 9.86 4.86
CA ILE A 169 -12.75 9.67 6.15
C ILE A 169 -11.52 8.76 6.01
N GLY A 170 -11.66 7.66 5.26
CA GLY A 170 -10.56 6.75 4.97
C GLY A 170 -9.41 7.47 4.26
N PHE A 171 -9.72 8.27 3.23
CA PHE A 171 -8.74 9.04 2.49
C PHE A 171 -8.01 10.07 3.37
N TYR A 172 -8.72 10.81 4.21
CA TYR A 172 -8.12 11.78 5.13
C TYR A 172 -7.20 11.11 6.16
N LYS A 173 -7.61 9.96 6.72
CA LYS A 173 -6.76 9.18 7.65
C LYS A 173 -5.51 8.64 6.95
N SER A 174 -5.65 8.11 5.74
CA SER A 174 -4.53 7.58 4.93
C SER A 174 -3.57 8.68 4.49
N TYR A 175 -4.06 9.87 4.14
CA TYR A 175 -3.22 11.03 3.84
C TYR A 175 -2.33 11.43 5.02
N ASN A 176 -2.91 11.50 6.22
CA ASN A 176 -2.15 11.80 7.44
C ASN A 176 -1.13 10.70 7.75
N LEU A 177 -1.52 9.43 7.58
CA LEU A 177 -0.61 8.30 7.77
C LEU A 177 0.57 8.33 6.79
N LEU A 178 0.32 8.62 5.50
CA LEU A 178 1.36 8.77 4.49
C LEU A 178 2.37 9.86 4.87
N THR A 179 1.86 11.01 5.29
CA THR A 179 2.65 12.17 5.72
C THR A 179 3.56 11.80 6.90
N ILE A 180 2.98 11.20 7.95
CA ILE A 180 3.74 10.78 9.15
C ILE A 180 4.76 9.69 8.78
N SER A 181 4.38 8.75 7.93
CA SER A 181 5.24 7.64 7.51
C SER A 181 6.43 8.13 6.69
N LEU A 182 6.23 9.08 5.77
CA LEU A 182 7.33 9.71 5.01
C LEU A 182 8.29 10.45 5.93
N PHE A 183 7.77 11.17 6.93
CA PHE A 183 8.60 11.84 7.93
C PHE A 183 9.46 10.82 8.72
N ILE A 184 8.85 9.74 9.20
CA ILE A 184 9.57 8.65 9.88
C ILE A 184 10.61 7.99 8.95
N ALA A 185 10.27 7.77 7.68
CA ALA A 185 11.18 7.17 6.70
C ALA A 185 12.41 8.05 6.44
N ILE A 186 12.26 9.37 6.36
CA ILE A 186 13.38 10.32 6.23
C ILE A 186 14.30 10.25 7.47
N LEU A 187 13.72 10.21 8.67
CA LEU A 187 14.49 10.07 9.91
C LEU A 187 15.26 8.75 9.95
N LEU A 188 14.60 7.63 9.67
CA LEU A 188 15.24 6.31 9.63
C LEU A 188 16.34 6.23 8.56
N SER A 189 16.12 6.83 7.38
CA SER A 189 17.11 6.89 6.31
C SER A 189 18.35 7.69 6.72
N THR A 190 18.17 8.77 7.49
CA THR A 190 19.27 9.57 8.04
C THR A 190 20.06 8.78 9.08
N VAL A 191 19.38 8.10 10.01
CA VAL A 191 20.01 7.21 11.00
C VAL A 191 20.80 6.09 10.31
N TYR A 192 20.22 5.47 9.28
CA TYR A 192 20.91 4.45 8.48
C TYR A 192 22.14 5.02 7.76
N SER A 193 22.05 6.23 7.20
CA SER A 193 23.18 6.86 6.50
C SER A 193 24.36 7.15 7.44
N ILE A 194 24.08 7.61 8.67
CA ILE A 194 25.10 7.89 9.69
C ILE A 194 25.75 6.59 10.21
N THR A 195 24.96 5.56 10.48
CA THR A 195 25.48 4.27 11.00
C THR A 195 26.30 3.49 9.99
N SER A 196 25.76 3.33 8.77
CA SER A 196 26.36 2.49 7.75
C SER A 196 27.48 3.19 6.99
N GLY A 197 27.59 4.51 7.12
CA GLY A 197 28.47 5.35 6.29
C GLY A 197 28.04 5.43 4.81
N GLN A 198 26.94 4.76 4.42
CA GLN A 198 26.42 4.78 3.06
C GLN A 198 25.53 6.01 2.87
N SER A 199 25.84 6.84 1.88
CA SER A 199 25.07 8.06 1.62
C SER A 199 23.64 7.74 1.17
N GLN A 200 22.65 8.25 1.91
CA GLN A 200 21.23 8.22 1.52
C GLN A 200 20.70 9.58 1.08
N LEU A 201 21.60 10.53 0.82
CA LEU A 201 21.23 11.93 0.54
C LEU A 201 20.24 12.05 -0.62
N PHE A 202 20.44 11.28 -1.70
CA PHE A 202 19.52 11.25 -2.84
C PHE A 202 18.11 10.79 -2.44
N SER A 203 18.01 9.65 -1.74
CA SER A 203 16.73 9.10 -1.25
C SER A 203 16.00 10.10 -0.33
N ILE A 204 16.73 10.76 0.58
CA ILE A 204 16.17 11.77 1.49
C ILE A 204 15.62 12.97 0.71
N MET A 205 16.35 13.47 -0.28
CA MET A 205 15.90 14.58 -1.13
C MET A 205 14.64 14.22 -1.91
N VAL A 206 14.57 13.03 -2.51
CA VAL A 206 13.40 12.55 -3.26
C VAL A 206 12.20 12.39 -2.34
N MET A 207 12.36 11.75 -1.17
CA MET A 207 11.26 11.62 -0.19
C MET A 207 10.77 12.99 0.31
N GLY A 208 11.68 13.93 0.54
CA GLY A 208 11.33 15.31 0.91
C GLY A 208 10.55 16.03 -0.19
N ALA A 209 10.94 15.87 -1.45
CA ALA A 209 10.21 16.43 -2.58
C ALA A 209 8.80 15.83 -2.70
N VAL A 210 8.64 14.51 -2.54
CA VAL A 210 7.33 13.85 -2.51
C VAL A 210 6.46 14.41 -1.39
N LEU A 211 7.01 14.56 -0.18
CA LEU A 211 6.30 15.13 0.97
C LEU A 211 5.80 16.56 0.68
N LEU A 212 6.64 17.40 0.08
CA LEU A 212 6.26 18.76 -0.33
C LEU A 212 5.17 18.77 -1.40
N VAL A 213 5.25 17.90 -2.40
CA VAL A 213 4.23 17.79 -3.46
C VAL A 213 2.89 17.36 -2.87
N VAL A 214 2.89 16.35 -1.99
CA VAL A 214 1.68 15.84 -1.33
C VAL A 214 1.01 16.92 -0.47
N HIS A 215 1.79 17.64 0.35
CA HIS A 215 1.27 18.78 1.12
C HIS A 215 0.78 19.92 0.23
N GLY A 216 1.57 20.29 -0.77
CA GLY A 216 1.23 21.38 -1.69
C GLY A 216 -0.06 21.09 -2.45
N LYS A 217 -0.24 19.87 -2.96
CA LYS A 217 -1.48 19.45 -3.64
C LYS A 217 -2.67 19.50 -2.70
N TYR A 218 -2.56 18.94 -1.49
CA TYR A 218 -3.64 18.96 -0.52
C TYR A 218 -4.07 20.39 -0.16
N CYS A 219 -3.11 21.25 0.18
CA CYS A 219 -3.37 22.65 0.51
C CYS A 219 -3.97 23.41 -0.68
N ALA A 220 -3.47 23.20 -1.91
CA ALA A 220 -4.00 23.85 -3.10
C ALA A 220 -5.45 23.42 -3.41
N SER A 221 -5.76 22.12 -3.23
CA SER A 221 -7.10 21.59 -3.45
C SER A 221 -8.13 22.10 -2.44
N ILE A 222 -7.73 22.33 -1.19
CA ILE A 222 -8.64 22.84 -0.15
C ILE A 222 -8.72 24.36 -0.15
N ARG A 223 -7.66 25.07 -0.56
CA ARG A 223 -7.66 26.53 -0.65
C ARG A 223 -8.74 27.07 -1.58
N ASN A 224 -9.12 26.29 -2.59
CA ASN A 224 -10.17 26.66 -3.54
C ASN A 224 -11.59 26.27 -3.04
N LYS A 225 -11.73 25.90 -1.76
CA LYS A 225 -13.02 25.88 -1.07
C LYS A 225 -13.34 27.26 -0.49
#